data_AF-A0A356GQ68-F1
#
_entry.id   AF-A0A356GQ68-F1
#
_cell.length_a   1.000
_cell.length_b   1.000
_cell.length_c   1.000
_cell.angle_alpha   90.00
_cell.angle_beta   90.00
_cell.angle_gamma   90.00
#
_symmetry.space_group_name_H-M   'P 1'
#
loop_
_entity.id
_entity.type
_entity.pdbx_description
1 polymer ?
#
loop_
_entity_poly.entity_id
_entity_poly.type
_entity_poly.pdbx_seq_one_letter_code
_entity_poly.pdbx_strand_id
1 'polypeptide(L)' 'GESGTGKEMIARAIHFNSLVREGKFVPVNCGAIPTTLWESEILGYTRGAFTGATRDKEG' A
#
# COMPACT_ATOMS: atom_id res chain seq x y z
N GLY A 1 5.95 -16.28 7.76
CA GLY A 1 5.00 -17.33 7.34
C GLY A 1 4.79 -17.29 5.85
N GLU A 2 4.39 -18.40 5.24
CA GLU A 2 4.26 -18.59 3.78
C GLU A 2 3.13 -17.77 3.15
N SER A 3 3.24 -17.38 1.88
CA SER A 3 2.16 -16.66 1.18
C SER A 3 0.84 -17.45 1.22
N GLY A 4 -0.30 -16.78 1.33
CA GLY A 4 -1.62 -17.43 1.40
C GLY A 4 -2.07 -17.92 2.78
N THR A 5 -1.26 -17.76 3.83
CA THR A 5 -1.61 -18.18 5.22
C THR A 5 -2.55 -17.22 5.98
N GLY A 6 -3.23 -16.29 5.28
CA GLY A 6 -4.19 -15.38 5.92
C GLY A 6 -3.57 -14.27 6.80
N LYS A 7 -2.29 -13.93 6.59
CA LYS A 7 -1.60 -12.85 7.34
C LYS A 7 -2.33 -11.52 7.34
N GLU A 8 -3.07 -11.21 6.28
CA GLU A 8 -3.86 -9.98 6.21
C GLU A 8 -5.00 -9.97 7.26
N MET A 9 -5.65 -11.11 7.52
CA MET A 9 -6.68 -11.20 8.57
C MET A 9 -6.08 -10.91 9.96
N ILE A 10 -4.88 -11.42 10.22
CA ILE A 10 -4.16 -11.15 11.47
C ILE A 10 -3.81 -9.67 11.59
N ALA A 11 -3.27 -9.06 10.52
CA ALA A 11 -2.94 -7.63 10.52
C ALA A 11 -4.18 -6.75 10.76
N ARG A 12 -5.32 -7.10 10.14
CA ARG A 12 -6.60 -6.42 10.38
C ARG A 12 -7.09 -6.60 11.81
N ALA A 13 -6.98 -7.80 12.38
CA ALA A 13 -7.33 -8.05 13.77
C ALA A 13 -6.46 -7.23 14.73
N ILE A 14 -5.15 -7.13 14.47
CA ILE A 14 -4.23 -6.29 15.25
C ILE A 14 -4.64 -4.81 15.16
N HIS A 15 -4.90 -4.29 13.96
CA HIS A 15 -5.34 -2.91 13.76
C HIS A 15 -6.63 -2.61 14.55
N PHE A 16 -7.63 -3.48 14.45
CA PHE A 16 -8.91 -3.32 15.13
C PHE A 16 -8.79 -3.32 16.66
N ASN A 17 -7.83 -4.06 17.21
CA ASN A 17 -7.55 -4.11 18.65
C ASN A 17 -6.51 -3.09 19.12
N SER A 18 -5.99 -2.24 18.22
CA SER A 18 -4.98 -1.25 18.55
C SER A 18 -5.59 0.08 19.03
N LEU A 19 -4.75 0.93 19.62
CA LEU A 19 -5.12 2.31 19.99
C LEU A 19 -5.46 3.18 18.78
N VAL A 20 -5.01 2.81 17.58
CA VAL A 20 -5.22 3.53 16.32
C VAL A 20 -6.32 2.91 15.46
N ARG A 21 -7.20 2.09 16.04
CA ARG A 21 -8.27 1.38 15.33
C ARG A 21 -9.21 2.30 14.52
N GLU A 22 -9.38 3.55 14.92
CA GLU A 22 -10.19 4.55 14.21
C GLU A 22 -9.47 5.14 12.99
N GLY A 23 -8.15 4.96 12.90
CA GLY A 23 -7.34 5.34 11.75
C GLY A 23 -7.55 4.39 10.56
N LYS A 24 -7.18 4.87 9.37
CA LYS A 24 -7.24 4.08 8.13
C LYS A 24 -6.23 2.94 8.19
N PHE A 25 -6.68 1.73 7.86
CA PHE A 25 -5.83 0.58 7.60
C PHE A 25 -5.69 0.38 6.10
N VAL A 26 -4.47 0.51 5.57
CA VAL A 26 -4.17 0.37 4.14
C VAL A 26 -3.23 -0.82 3.95
N PRO A 27 -3.75 -2.02 3.60
CA PRO A 27 -2.89 -3.16 3.28
C PRO A 27 -2.24 -2.96 1.91
N VAL A 28 -0.92 -3.12 1.84
CA VAL A 28 -0.15 -3.01 0.60
C VAL A 28 0.51 -4.35 0.30
N ASN A 29 0.24 -4.91 -0.89
CA ASN A 29 0.90 -6.11 -1.37
C ASN A 29 2.14 -5.72 -2.20
N CYS A 30 3.31 -5.67 -1.57
CA CYS A 30 4.56 -5.32 -2.24
C CYS A 30 4.95 -6.30 -3.36
N GLY A 31 4.45 -7.55 -3.35
CA GLY A 31 4.73 -8.52 -4.41
C GLY A 31 3.92 -8.30 -5.69
N ALA A 32 2.83 -7.52 -5.61
CA ALA A 32 2.00 -7.18 -6.77
C ALA A 32 2.44 -5.86 -7.43
N ILE A 33 3.35 -5.10 -6.80
CA ILE A 33 3.84 -3.81 -7.29
C ILE A 33 5.22 -4.02 -7.93
N PRO A 34 5.40 -3.66 -9.21
CA PRO A 34 6.71 -3.66 -9.83
C PRO A 34 7.68 -2.75 -9.06
N THR A 35 8.91 -3.20 -8.82
CA THR A 35 9.91 -2.46 -8.03
C THR A 35 10.15 -1.05 -8.55
N THR A 36 10.07 -0.86 -9.87
CA THR A 36 10.25 0.42 -10.55
C THR A 36 9.12 1.43 -10.30
N LEU A 37 7.96 0.97 -9.80
CA LEU A 37 6.80 1.81 -9.48
C LEU A 37 6.53 1.87 -7.98
N TRP A 38 7.37 1.24 -7.16
CA TRP A 38 7.08 1.08 -5.73
C TRP A 38 7.02 2.42 -4.99
N GLU A 39 7.95 3.31 -5.28
CA GLU A 39 7.98 4.65 -4.66
C GLU A 39 6.78 5.49 -5.09
N SER A 40 6.40 5.46 -6.36
CA SER A 40 5.28 6.24 -6.90
C SER A 40 3.91 5.70 -6.45
N GLU A 41 3.82 4.40 -6.15
CA GLU A 41 2.62 3.79 -5.58
C GLU A 41 2.42 4.12 -4.09
N ILE A 42 3.51 4.30 -3.33
CA ILE A 42 3.45 4.53 -1.88
C ILE A 42 3.45 6.03 -1.54
N LEU A 43 4.21 6.84 -2.26
CA LEU A 43 4.39 8.26 -1.97
C LEU A 43 3.53 9.15 -2.87
N GLY A 44 2.92 8.58 -3.90
CA GLY A 44 2.27 9.33 -4.96
C GLY A 44 3.29 9.91 -5.96
N TYR A 45 2.77 10.62 -6.96
CA TYR A 45 3.58 11.28 -7.98
C TYR A 45 2.78 12.40 -8.67
N THR A 46 3.50 13.41 -9.15
CA THR A 46 2.94 14.47 -9.99
C THR A 46 2.94 14.05 -11.46
N ARG A 47 1.98 14.55 -12.24
CA ARG A 47 1.91 14.38 -13.69
C ARG A 47 3.24 14.79 -14.34
N GLY A 48 3.77 13.92 -15.18
CA GLY A 48 5.04 14.14 -15.86
C GLY A 48 6.30 13.70 -15.10
N ALA A 49 6.18 13.13 -13.89
CA ALA A 49 7.33 12.60 -13.14
C ALA A 49 8.07 11.48 -13.88
N PHE A 50 7.37 10.70 -14.72
CA PHE A 50 7.95 9.66 -15.59
C PHE A 50 7.09 9.45 -16.84
N THR A 51 7.63 8.76 -17.84
CA THR A 51 6.90 8.38 -19.06
C THR A 51 5.72 7.47 -18.70
N GLY A 52 4.51 8.01 -18.77
CA GLY A 52 3.26 7.33 -18.35
C GLY A 52 2.53 8.00 -17.19
N ALA A 53 3.14 8.96 -16.50
CA ALA A 53 2.51 9.76 -15.44
C ALA A 53 1.52 10.79 -16.04
N THR A 54 0.36 10.29 -16.50
CA THR A 54 -0.66 11.09 -17.20
C THR A 54 -1.54 11.93 -16.28
N ARG A 55 -1.53 11.63 -14.98
CA ARG A 55 -2.29 12.32 -13.93
C ARG A 55 -1.46 12.43 -12.66
N ASP A 56 -1.85 13.33 -11.77
CA ASP A 56 -1.36 13.35 -10.39
C ASP A 56 -1.97 12.18 -9.62
N LYS A 57 -1.18 11.61 -8.71
CA LYS A 57 -1.60 10.58 -7.76
C LYS A 57 -1.13 11.01 -6.38
N GLU A 58 -2.06 11.21 -5.45
CA GLU A 58 -1.74 11.40 -4.04
C GLU A 58 -1.39 10.05 -3.40
N GLY A 59 -0.37 10.06 -2.53
CA GLY A 59 0.07 8.93 -1.71
C GLY A 59 -0.60 8.91 -0.34
#